data_AF-A0A0G0K5K1-F1
#
_entry.id   AF-A0A0G0K5K1-F1
#
_cell.length_a   1.000
_cell.length_b   1.000
_cell.length_c   1.000
_cell.angle_alpha   90.00
_cell.angle_beta   90.00
_cell.angle_gamma   90.00
#
_symmetry.space_group_name_H-M   'P 1'
#
loop_
_entity.id
_entity.type
_entity.pdbx_description
1 polymer ?
#
loop_
_entity_poly.entity_id
_entity_poly.type
_entity_poly.pdbx_seq_one_letter_code
_entity_poly.pdbx_strand_id
1 'polypeptide(L)'
;SKFNVFYGKSTLAMRGGSKGEGIVIVLDDIENAKKEIEGELLEAAKNELKENLPKDLEFMENAIAVKILEEKISDQAGTVIENFSVSLKVSAMAFLFKEDDMKSLVAKNIETKIMRNEIVFKDIRKRYSNVDIDFSAGIMTFNANIEQDIAASFNEEDLKTAFAGKNESEIRDYVLSQDLMDGAQVNFSPFWVKKAPSNKNKINIIIEK
;
A
#
# COMPACT_ATOMS: atom_id res chain seq x y z
N SER A 1 61.32 -24.71 -56.09
CA SER A 1 60.34 -24.77 -54.99
C SER A 1 61.04 -24.35 -53.71
N LYS A 2 60.48 -23.35 -53.03
CA LYS A 2 61.09 -22.60 -51.92
C LYS A 2 60.62 -23.20 -50.57
N PHE A 3 61.56 -23.26 -49.62
CA PHE A 3 61.47 -23.54 -48.17
C PHE A 3 61.41 -25.01 -47.72
N ASN A 4 62.57 -25.52 -47.30
CA ASN A 4 62.75 -26.73 -46.49
C ASN A 4 62.82 -26.32 -45.01
N VAL A 5 61.92 -26.87 -44.20
CA VAL A 5 61.93 -26.97 -42.73
C VAL A 5 61.83 -25.66 -41.93
N PHE A 6 60.76 -25.54 -41.15
CA PHE A 6 60.63 -24.55 -40.07
C PHE A 6 60.91 -25.25 -38.73
N TYR A 7 61.68 -24.61 -37.84
CA TYR A 7 61.79 -25.03 -36.45
C TYR A 7 61.58 -23.82 -35.53
N GLY A 8 60.82 -24.02 -34.45
CA GLY A 8 60.66 -23.06 -33.36
C GLY A 8 61.56 -23.44 -32.19
N LYS A 9 62.36 -22.49 -31.69
CA LYS A 9 63.19 -22.68 -30.50
C LYS A 9 62.63 -21.82 -29.37
N SER A 10 62.20 -22.44 -28.27
CA SER A 10 61.86 -21.71 -27.05
C SER A 10 63.15 -21.22 -26.40
N THR A 11 63.30 -19.90 -26.26
CA THR A 11 64.45 -19.26 -25.62
C THR A 11 64.23 -19.01 -24.13
N LEU A 12 63.02 -19.26 -23.64
CA LEU A 12 62.64 -19.14 -22.23
C LEU A 12 62.23 -20.52 -21.69
N ALA A 13 62.42 -20.71 -20.38
CA ALA A 13 61.88 -21.89 -19.69
C ALA A 13 60.38 -21.95 -19.91
N MET A 14 59.88 -23.09 -20.40
CA MET A 14 58.43 -23.31 -20.49
C MET A 14 57.85 -23.19 -19.07
N ARG A 15 56.98 -22.20 -18.87
CA ARG A 15 56.21 -22.02 -17.64
C ARG A 15 54.75 -22.35 -17.95
N GLY A 16 54.22 -23.39 -17.32
CA GLY A 16 52.87 -23.89 -17.58
C GLY A 16 52.84 -25.41 -17.55
N GLY A 17 52.27 -25.96 -16.49
CA GLY A 17 52.23 -27.39 -16.20
C GLY A 17 51.95 -27.65 -14.73
N SER A 18 50.87 -27.06 -14.18
CA SER A 18 50.40 -27.38 -12.83
C SER A 18 49.35 -28.47 -12.94
N LYS A 19 49.62 -29.63 -12.34
CA LYS A 19 48.61 -30.64 -12.03
C LYS A 19 48.05 -30.28 -10.66
N GLY A 20 47.06 -29.39 -10.64
CA GLY A 20 46.34 -29.00 -9.43
C GLY A 20 44.85 -29.16 -9.67
N GLU A 21 44.14 -29.73 -8.70
CA GLU A 21 42.67 -29.80 -8.66
C GLU A 21 42.06 -28.42 -8.34
N GLY A 22 42.56 -27.38 -8.99
CA GLY A 22 42.04 -26.05 -8.79
C GLY A 22 40.78 -25.86 -9.61
N ILE A 23 39.67 -25.54 -8.95
CA ILE A 23 38.44 -25.11 -9.61
C ILE A 23 38.74 -23.75 -10.24
N VAL A 24 38.50 -23.63 -11.55
CA VAL A 24 38.55 -22.32 -12.20
C VAL A 24 37.22 -21.66 -11.94
N ILE A 25 37.23 -20.56 -11.19
CA ILE A 25 36.02 -19.76 -11.01
C ILE A 25 35.63 -19.19 -12.35
N VAL A 26 34.49 -19.64 -12.86
CA VAL A 26 33.88 -19.08 -14.07
C VAL A 26 33.01 -17.89 -13.65
N LEU A 27 32.88 -16.89 -14.52
CA LEU A 27 32.02 -15.72 -14.27
C LEU A 27 30.59 -16.12 -13.83
N ASP A 28 30.06 -17.19 -14.40
CA ASP A 28 28.75 -17.75 -14.04
C ASP A 28 28.66 -18.17 -12.57
N ASP A 29 29.73 -18.73 -11.98
CA ASP A 29 29.73 -19.15 -10.57
C ASP A 29 29.63 -17.92 -9.64
N ILE A 30 30.32 -16.84 -9.99
CA ILE A 30 30.28 -15.56 -9.26
C ILE A 30 28.89 -14.94 -9.39
N GLU A 31 28.32 -14.90 -10.60
CA GLU A 31 26.98 -14.34 -10.82
C GLU A 31 25.89 -15.14 -10.11
N ASN A 32 25.99 -16.47 -10.10
CA ASN A 32 25.04 -17.32 -9.40
C ASN A 32 25.12 -17.15 -7.89
N ALA A 33 26.32 -17.19 -7.32
CA ALA A 33 26.54 -16.94 -5.89
C ALA A 33 26.02 -15.55 -5.48
N LYS A 34 26.24 -14.53 -6.33
CA LYS A 34 25.70 -13.19 -6.12
C LYS A 34 24.19 -13.18 -6.09
N LYS A 35 23.51 -13.76 -7.09
CA LYS A 35 22.04 -13.80 -7.15
C LYS A 35 21.42 -14.52 -5.96
N GLU A 36 22.04 -15.62 -5.51
CA GLU A 36 21.59 -16.39 -4.36
C GLU A 36 21.69 -15.55 -3.07
N ILE A 37 22.87 -14.99 -2.81
CA ILE A 37 23.12 -14.14 -1.63
C ILE A 37 22.24 -12.87 -1.68
N GLU A 38 22.05 -12.25 -2.85
CA GLU A 38 21.14 -11.11 -3.01
C GLU A 38 19.72 -11.46 -2.60
N GLY A 39 19.20 -12.62 -3.03
CA GLY A 39 17.87 -13.08 -2.68
C GLY A 39 17.71 -13.32 -1.18
N GLU A 40 18.68 -13.99 -0.55
CA GLU A 40 18.66 -14.26 0.90
C GLU A 40 18.75 -12.97 1.72
N LEU A 41 19.65 -12.04 1.36
CA LEU A 41 19.77 -10.75 2.04
C LEU A 41 18.54 -9.88 1.86
N LEU A 42 17.90 -9.91 0.69
CA LEU A 42 16.64 -9.21 0.44
C LEU A 42 15.56 -9.67 1.41
N GLU A 43 15.38 -10.98 1.56
CA GLU A 43 14.36 -11.54 2.46
C GLU A 43 14.71 -11.31 3.93
N ALA A 44 15.97 -11.47 4.31
CA ALA A 44 16.43 -11.17 5.68
C ALA A 44 16.19 -9.70 6.04
N ALA A 45 16.58 -8.78 5.16
CA ALA A 45 16.42 -7.35 5.40
C ALA A 45 14.94 -6.92 5.43
N LYS A 46 14.08 -7.54 4.60
CA LYS A 46 12.62 -7.33 4.67
C LYS A 46 12.04 -7.79 6.02
N ASN A 47 12.46 -8.96 6.50
CA ASN A 47 11.95 -9.52 7.76
C ASN A 47 12.39 -8.67 8.95
N GLU A 48 13.67 -8.31 9.02
CA GLU A 48 14.20 -7.41 10.05
C GLU A 48 13.47 -6.05 10.03
N LEU A 49 13.23 -5.50 8.84
CA LEU A 49 12.51 -4.23 8.73
C LEU A 49 11.06 -4.37 9.22
N LYS A 50 10.36 -5.45 8.84
CA LYS A 50 8.99 -5.76 9.27
C LYS A 50 8.87 -5.89 10.81
N GLU A 51 9.86 -6.50 11.46
CA GLU A 51 9.90 -6.65 12.92
C GLU A 51 10.06 -5.31 13.66
N ASN A 52 10.66 -4.33 13.01
CA ASN A 52 10.95 -3.00 13.58
C ASN A 52 9.94 -1.92 13.16
N LEU A 53 8.85 -2.30 12.48
CA LEU A 53 7.86 -1.32 12.03
C LEU A 53 7.10 -0.69 13.22
N PRO A 54 6.92 0.64 13.22
CA PRO A 54 6.01 1.30 14.16
C PRO A 54 4.59 0.75 14.03
N LYS A 55 3.97 0.42 15.17
CA LYS A 55 2.62 -0.19 15.19
C LYS A 55 1.50 0.78 14.82
N ASP A 56 1.77 2.08 14.86
CA ASP A 56 0.83 3.17 14.60
C ASP A 56 0.84 3.64 13.13
N LEU A 57 1.69 3.05 12.29
CA LEU A 57 1.80 3.38 10.89
C LEU A 57 1.34 2.22 10.01
N GLU A 58 0.71 2.57 8.89
CA GLU A 58 0.27 1.63 7.89
C GLU A 58 1.43 1.34 6.93
N PHE A 59 1.60 0.05 6.63
CA PHE A 59 2.69 -0.48 5.81
C PHE A 59 2.11 -1.38 4.71
N MET A 60 2.61 -1.22 3.48
CA MET A 60 2.28 -2.09 2.36
C MET A 60 3.49 -2.97 2.05
N GLU A 61 3.31 -4.26 1.78
CA GLU A 61 4.44 -5.18 1.61
C GLU A 61 5.39 -4.79 0.46
N ASN A 62 4.84 -4.21 -0.60
CA ASN A 62 5.56 -3.65 -1.74
C ASN A 62 6.11 -2.23 -1.50
N ALA A 63 6.01 -1.70 -0.27
CA ALA A 63 6.56 -0.40 0.14
C ALA A 63 8.04 -0.46 0.54
N ILE A 64 8.71 -1.60 0.33
CA ILE A 64 10.12 -1.80 0.66
C ILE A 64 10.98 -1.70 -0.59
N ALA A 65 12.12 -1.03 -0.49
CA ALA A 65 13.25 -1.34 -1.38
C ALA A 65 14.53 -1.61 -0.62
N VAL A 66 15.39 -2.34 -1.32
CA VAL A 66 16.71 -2.73 -0.86
C VAL A 66 17.73 -2.19 -1.84
N LYS A 67 18.76 -1.54 -1.32
CA LYS A 67 19.88 -1.01 -2.07
C LYS A 67 21.15 -1.72 -1.63
N ILE A 68 21.93 -2.22 -2.58
CA ILE A 68 23.28 -2.70 -2.32
C ILE A 68 24.18 -1.49 -2.07
N LEU A 69 24.79 -1.44 -0.90
CA LEU A 69 25.73 -0.40 -0.49
C LEU A 69 27.18 -0.78 -0.82
N GLU A 70 27.52 -2.06 -0.69
CA GLU A 70 28.86 -2.55 -0.89
C GLU A 70 28.82 -3.98 -1.42
N GLU A 71 29.71 -4.27 -2.35
CA GLU A 71 29.93 -5.60 -2.90
C GLU A 71 31.43 -5.87 -2.89
N LYS A 72 31.81 -7.01 -2.29
CA LYS A 72 33.19 -7.49 -2.24
C LYS A 72 33.23 -8.92 -2.70
N ILE A 73 34.15 -9.19 -3.61
CA ILE A 73 34.48 -10.54 -4.07
C ILE A 73 35.95 -10.75 -3.70
N SER A 74 36.28 -11.88 -3.08
CA SER A 74 37.65 -12.14 -2.61
C SER A 74 38.66 -12.18 -3.76
N ASP A 75 38.23 -12.58 -4.97
CA ASP A 75 39.09 -12.90 -6.10
C ASP A 75 38.41 -12.58 -7.45
N GLN A 76 39.18 -12.56 -8.54
CA GLN A 76 38.69 -12.25 -9.89
C GLN A 76 38.39 -13.53 -10.69
N ALA A 77 37.50 -13.44 -11.68
CA ALA A 77 37.27 -14.57 -12.57
C ALA A 77 38.56 -15.00 -13.29
N GLY A 78 38.77 -16.31 -13.40
CA GLY A 78 39.97 -16.89 -14.03
C GLY A 78 41.17 -17.11 -13.10
N THR A 79 41.08 -16.78 -11.80
CA THR A 79 42.05 -17.31 -10.83
C THR A 79 41.74 -18.76 -10.45
N VAL A 80 42.80 -19.56 -10.37
CA VAL A 80 42.73 -20.96 -9.91
C VAL A 80 42.79 -20.95 -8.39
N ILE A 81 41.66 -21.12 -7.73
CA ILE A 81 41.55 -21.15 -6.25
C ILE A 81 40.56 -22.22 -5.81
N GLU A 82 40.70 -22.70 -4.58
CA GLU A 82 39.83 -23.76 -4.05
C GLU A 82 38.45 -23.24 -3.59
N ASN A 83 38.39 -22.00 -3.09
CA ASN A 83 37.17 -21.35 -2.60
C ASN A 83 37.25 -19.84 -2.86
N PHE A 84 36.10 -19.19 -3.08
CA PHE A 84 35.96 -17.73 -3.06
C PHE A 84 34.89 -17.30 -2.06
N SER A 85 34.89 -16.02 -1.70
CA SER A 85 33.80 -15.42 -0.92
C SER A 85 33.21 -14.20 -1.63
N VAL A 86 31.88 -14.10 -1.52
CA VAL A 86 31.10 -12.92 -1.92
C VAL A 86 30.52 -12.32 -0.65
N SER A 87 30.66 -11.01 -0.48
CA SER A 87 30.10 -10.26 0.63
C SER A 87 29.31 -9.08 0.10
N LEU A 88 28.04 -9.02 0.47
CA LEU A 88 27.15 -7.92 0.13
C LEU A 88 26.74 -7.18 1.40
N LYS A 89 26.76 -5.85 1.34
CA LYS A 89 26.16 -4.99 2.35
C LYS A 89 24.96 -4.32 1.72
N VAL A 90 23.79 -4.47 2.32
CA VAL A 90 22.54 -3.88 1.82
C VAL A 90 21.94 -2.90 2.82
N SER A 91 21.10 -2.00 2.33
CA SER A 91 20.23 -1.14 3.13
C SER A 91 18.81 -1.33 2.65
N ALA A 92 17.92 -1.67 3.57
CA ALA A 92 16.48 -1.71 3.33
C ALA A 92 15.83 -0.43 3.85
N MET A 93 14.87 0.08 3.10
CA MET A 93 14.05 1.23 3.45
C MET A 93 12.60 0.89 3.14
N ALA A 94 11.69 1.33 4.00
CA ALA A 94 10.26 1.24 3.76
C ALA A 94 9.60 2.60 3.91
N PHE A 95 8.57 2.83 3.12
CA PHE A 95 7.66 3.94 3.36
C PHE A 95 6.47 3.48 4.18
N LEU A 96 6.07 4.35 5.09
CA LEU A 96 4.92 4.18 5.95
C LEU A 96 4.11 5.47 5.97
N PHE A 97 2.83 5.35 6.24
CA PHE A 97 1.94 6.51 6.37
C PHE A 97 1.00 6.34 7.57
N LYS A 98 0.50 7.45 8.10
CA LYS A 98 -0.49 7.39 9.19
C LYS A 98 -1.86 7.05 8.60
N GLU A 99 -2.53 6.07 9.20
CA GLU A 99 -3.90 5.74 8.79
C GLU A 99 -4.84 6.95 8.93
N ASP A 100 -4.63 7.79 9.94
CA ASP A 100 -5.45 8.98 10.18
C ASP A 100 -5.33 10.03 9.07
N ASP A 101 -4.16 10.14 8.42
CA ASP A 101 -3.98 11.03 7.28
C ASP A 101 -4.81 10.52 6.08
N MET A 102 -4.83 9.19 5.87
CA MET A 102 -5.66 8.56 4.84
C MET A 102 -7.15 8.75 5.13
N LYS A 103 -7.61 8.51 6.36
CA LYS A 103 -9.00 8.75 6.79
C LYS A 103 -9.42 10.20 6.56
N SER A 104 -8.54 11.15 6.88
CA SER A 104 -8.78 12.58 6.66
C SER A 104 -8.90 12.94 5.18
N LEU A 105 -8.08 12.33 4.31
CA LEU A 105 -8.18 12.52 2.85
C LEU A 105 -9.50 11.94 2.29
N VAL A 106 -9.88 10.75 2.75
CA VAL A 106 -11.15 10.10 2.38
C VAL A 106 -12.34 10.95 2.80
N ALA A 107 -12.37 11.40 4.06
CA ALA A 107 -13.44 12.25 4.58
C ALA A 107 -13.61 13.52 3.75
N LYS A 108 -12.52 14.25 3.47
CA LYS A 108 -12.55 15.43 2.61
C LYS A 108 -13.05 15.12 1.20
N ASN A 109 -12.65 14.00 0.61
CA ASN A 109 -13.13 13.60 -0.72
C ASN A 109 -14.64 13.35 -0.72
N ILE A 110 -15.17 12.72 0.32
CA ILE A 110 -16.60 12.45 0.48
C ILE A 110 -17.38 13.75 0.70
N GLU A 111 -16.91 14.63 1.59
CA GLU A 111 -17.50 15.96 1.82
C GLU A 111 -17.60 16.80 0.54
N THR A 112 -16.62 16.71 -0.37
CA THR A 112 -16.71 17.42 -1.66
C THR A 112 -17.78 16.87 -2.61
N LYS A 113 -18.21 15.61 -2.42
CA LYS A 113 -19.21 14.95 -3.25
C LYS A 113 -20.62 15.03 -2.65
N ILE A 114 -20.70 15.19 -1.33
CA ILE A 114 -21.95 15.20 -0.58
C ILE A 114 -22.08 16.56 0.08
N MET A 115 -23.08 17.36 -0.33
CA MET A 115 -23.33 18.68 0.23
C MET A 115 -23.98 18.59 1.63
N ARG A 116 -23.33 17.94 2.60
CA ARG A 116 -23.77 17.87 4.00
C ARG A 116 -22.60 17.91 4.96
N ASN A 117 -22.79 18.69 6.04
CA ASN A 117 -21.81 18.85 7.11
C ASN A 117 -21.85 17.74 8.17
N GLU A 118 -22.84 16.84 8.11
CA GLU A 118 -23.06 15.85 9.16
C GLU A 118 -23.20 14.44 8.57
N ILE A 119 -22.06 13.81 8.31
CA ILE A 119 -21.95 12.42 7.86
C ILE A 119 -21.27 11.62 8.95
N VAL A 120 -21.82 10.44 9.25
CA VAL A 120 -21.20 9.46 10.13
C VAL A 120 -20.50 8.42 9.26
N PHE A 121 -19.18 8.31 9.42
CA PHE A 121 -18.39 7.25 8.82
C PHE A 121 -18.55 5.96 9.63
N LYS A 122 -18.96 4.88 8.95
CA LYS A 122 -19.03 3.53 9.50
C LYS A 122 -17.81 2.73 9.00
N ASP A 123 -18.03 1.49 8.58
CA ASP A 123 -16.99 0.57 8.13
C ASP A 123 -16.24 1.11 6.90
N ILE A 124 -14.93 0.87 6.89
CA ILE A 124 -14.03 1.23 5.80
C ILE A 124 -13.37 -0.02 5.25
N ARG A 125 -13.46 -0.22 3.93
CA ARG A 125 -12.72 -1.25 3.20
C ARG A 125 -11.67 -0.58 2.32
N LYS A 126 -10.42 -1.02 2.44
CA LYS A 126 -9.26 -0.40 1.80
C LYS A 126 -8.53 -1.43 0.94
N ARG A 127 -8.18 -1.06 -0.28
CA ARG A 127 -7.29 -1.83 -1.17
C ARG A 127 -6.26 -0.90 -1.79
N TYR A 128 -4.99 -1.25 -1.65
CA TYR A 128 -3.88 -0.51 -2.26
C TYR A 128 -3.30 -1.30 -3.43
N SER A 129 -2.87 -0.58 -4.47
CA SER A 129 -2.31 -1.16 -5.70
C SER A 129 -1.35 -0.20 -6.37
N ASN A 130 -0.57 -0.69 -7.34
CA ASN A 130 0.35 0.12 -8.15
C ASN A 130 1.30 0.98 -7.30
N VAL A 131 1.92 0.39 -6.29
CA VAL A 131 2.92 1.08 -5.47
C VAL A 131 4.17 1.31 -6.30
N ASP A 132 4.55 2.57 -6.42
CA ASP A 132 5.74 3.06 -7.09
C ASP A 132 6.53 3.94 -6.12
N ILE A 133 7.85 3.81 -6.13
CA ILE A 133 8.71 4.46 -5.14
C ILE A 133 9.90 5.11 -5.81
N ASP A 134 10.00 6.43 -5.63
CA ASP A 134 11.20 7.19 -5.91
C ASP A 134 11.94 7.48 -4.60
N PHE A 135 12.92 6.63 -4.29
CA PHE A 135 13.78 6.80 -3.11
C PHE A 135 14.67 8.04 -3.19
N SER A 136 14.99 8.52 -4.39
CA SER A 136 15.82 9.71 -4.54
C SER A 136 15.04 10.97 -4.20
N ALA A 137 13.75 11.01 -4.56
CA ALA A 137 12.84 12.08 -4.22
C ALA A 137 12.21 11.91 -2.82
N GLY A 138 12.26 10.71 -2.24
CA GLY A 138 11.56 10.39 -1.00
C GLY A 138 10.04 10.33 -1.19
N ILE A 139 9.58 9.89 -2.37
CA ILE A 139 8.17 9.91 -2.75
C ILE A 139 7.70 8.47 -3.02
N MET A 140 6.56 8.13 -2.43
CA MET A 140 5.81 6.92 -2.75
C MET A 140 4.47 7.33 -3.38
N THR A 141 4.15 6.71 -4.51
CA THR A 141 2.85 6.87 -5.19
C THR A 141 2.14 5.53 -5.21
N PHE A 142 0.83 5.52 -4.98
CA PHE A 142 0.02 4.32 -5.05
C PHE A 142 -1.43 4.65 -5.32
N ASN A 143 -2.17 3.65 -5.81
CA ASN A 143 -3.61 3.73 -5.99
C ASN A 143 -4.31 3.20 -4.75
N ALA A 144 -5.17 4.01 -4.14
CA ALA A 144 -6.05 3.61 -3.06
C ALA A 144 -7.49 3.47 -3.56
N ASN A 145 -8.06 2.28 -3.46
CA ASN A 145 -9.48 2.04 -3.64
C ASN A 145 -10.11 1.87 -2.25
N ILE A 146 -10.99 2.80 -1.91
CA ILE A 146 -11.59 2.91 -0.59
C ILE A 146 -13.10 2.92 -0.74
N GLU A 147 -13.74 1.96 -0.09
CA GLU A 147 -15.19 1.88 0.07
C GLU A 147 -15.50 2.27 1.51
N GLN A 148 -16.26 3.35 1.68
CA GLN A 148 -16.61 3.89 2.99
C GLN A 148 -18.13 3.91 3.12
N ASP A 149 -18.64 3.15 4.08
CA ASP A 149 -20.05 3.20 4.41
C ASP A 149 -20.32 4.51 5.17
N ILE A 150 -21.33 5.24 4.72
CA ILE A 150 -21.72 6.53 5.29
C ILE A 150 -23.18 6.48 5.70
N ALA A 151 -23.50 7.19 6.78
CA ALA A 151 -24.87 7.48 7.14
C ALA A 151 -25.01 8.99 7.34
N ALA A 152 -26.15 9.55 6.93
CA ALA A 152 -26.46 10.91 7.32
C ALA A 152 -26.70 10.97 8.83
N SER A 153 -26.05 11.93 9.48
CA SER A 153 -26.47 12.38 10.79
C SER A 153 -27.60 13.36 10.57
N PHE A 154 -28.75 13.07 11.18
CA PHE A 154 -29.89 13.97 11.16
C PHE A 154 -30.12 14.52 12.55
N ASN A 155 -30.22 15.84 12.63
CA ASN A 155 -30.68 16.49 13.84
C ASN A 155 -32.20 16.29 13.96
N GLU A 156 -32.62 15.62 15.04
CA GLU A 156 -34.03 15.34 15.32
C GLU A 156 -34.86 16.63 15.43
N GLU A 157 -34.30 17.71 15.99
CA GLU A 157 -35.00 18.98 16.14
C GLU A 157 -35.22 19.69 14.81
N ASP A 158 -34.28 19.58 13.87
CA ASP A 158 -34.44 20.12 12.51
C ASP A 158 -35.51 19.35 11.75
N LEU A 159 -35.54 18.02 11.87
CA LEU A 159 -36.59 17.19 11.29
C LEU A 159 -37.96 17.49 11.91
N LYS A 160 -38.08 17.63 13.24
CA LYS A 160 -39.32 18.05 13.91
C LYS A 160 -39.79 19.41 13.40
N THR A 161 -38.85 20.34 13.17
CA THR A 161 -39.15 21.66 12.61
C THR A 161 -39.68 21.55 11.18
N ALA A 162 -39.05 20.72 10.35
CA ALA A 162 -39.50 20.47 8.99
C ALA A 162 -40.87 19.79 8.95
N PHE A 163 -41.17 18.88 9.87
CA PHE A 163 -42.41 18.08 9.85
C PHE A 163 -43.62 18.77 10.50
N ALA A 164 -43.41 19.74 11.40
CA ALA A 164 -44.49 20.42 12.10
C ALA A 164 -45.56 20.99 11.14
N GLY A 165 -46.82 20.61 11.34
CA GLY A 165 -47.94 21.06 10.53
C GLY A 165 -48.08 20.42 9.14
N LYS A 166 -47.14 19.56 8.73
CA LYS A 166 -47.19 18.84 7.45
C LYS A 166 -48.08 17.59 7.52
N ASN A 167 -48.67 17.24 6.38
CA ASN A 167 -49.36 15.97 6.20
C ASN A 167 -48.37 14.85 5.82
N GLU A 168 -48.85 13.61 5.75
CA GLU A 168 -48.03 12.44 5.43
C GLU A 168 -47.31 12.57 4.09
N SER A 169 -47.99 13.01 3.03
CA SER A 169 -47.38 13.19 1.70
C SER A 169 -46.25 14.20 1.77
N GLU A 170 -46.49 15.36 2.39
CA GLU A 170 -45.49 16.42 2.52
C GLU A 170 -44.26 15.99 3.33
N ILE A 171 -44.44 15.11 4.32
CA ILE A 171 -43.33 14.54 5.11
C ILE A 171 -42.57 13.51 4.26
N ARG A 172 -43.27 12.61 3.57
CA ARG A 172 -42.64 11.62 2.68
C ARG A 172 -41.87 12.30 1.56
N ASP A 173 -42.44 13.32 0.93
CA ASP A 173 -41.81 14.09 -0.14
C ASP A 173 -40.54 14.79 0.37
N TYR A 174 -40.58 15.36 1.58
CA TYR A 174 -39.39 15.95 2.21
C TYR A 174 -38.29 14.89 2.43
N VAL A 175 -38.65 13.72 2.94
CA VAL A 175 -37.70 12.63 3.22
C VAL A 175 -37.09 12.09 1.94
N LEU A 176 -37.89 11.84 0.91
CA LEU A 176 -37.41 11.39 -0.39
C LEU A 176 -36.59 12.46 -1.13
N SER A 177 -36.76 13.75 -0.79
CA SER A 177 -35.90 14.81 -1.31
C SER A 177 -34.58 14.93 -0.54
N GLN A 178 -34.38 14.20 0.55
CA GLN A 178 -33.10 14.17 1.25
C GLN A 178 -32.22 13.05 0.68
N ASP A 179 -30.99 13.38 0.31
CA ASP A 179 -29.98 12.37 0.04
C ASP A 179 -29.76 11.47 1.27
N LEU A 180 -29.51 10.18 1.04
CA LEU A 180 -29.27 9.16 2.07
C LEU A 180 -30.49 8.83 2.97
N MET A 181 -31.72 9.09 2.51
CA MET A 181 -32.95 8.58 3.11
C MET A 181 -33.75 7.73 2.11
N ASP A 182 -34.06 6.49 2.48
CA ASP A 182 -34.81 5.58 1.60
C ASP A 182 -36.34 5.79 1.69
N GLY A 183 -36.83 6.34 2.81
CA GLY A 183 -38.24 6.60 3.01
C GLY A 183 -38.63 6.87 4.47
N ALA A 184 -39.91 7.13 4.70
CA ALA A 184 -40.47 7.32 6.03
C ALA A 184 -41.83 6.65 6.19
N GLN A 185 -42.05 6.08 7.38
CA GLN A 185 -43.35 5.63 7.85
C GLN A 185 -43.93 6.69 8.79
N VAL A 186 -45.12 7.20 8.48
CA VAL A 186 -45.78 8.25 9.26
C VAL A 186 -47.04 7.68 9.89
N ASN A 187 -47.15 7.79 11.21
CA ASN A 187 -48.33 7.37 11.96
C ASN A 187 -48.93 8.58 12.70
N PHE A 188 -50.19 8.91 12.44
CA PHE A 188 -50.90 9.95 13.18
C PHE A 188 -51.79 9.36 14.27
N SER A 189 -51.71 9.95 15.47
CA SER A 189 -52.56 9.57 16.60
C SER A 189 -53.18 10.83 17.23
N PRO A 190 -54.51 10.84 17.46
CA PRO A 190 -55.47 9.78 17.13
C PRO A 190 -55.72 9.66 15.61
N PHE A 191 -56.30 8.54 15.15
CA PHE A 191 -56.39 8.17 13.73
C PHE A 191 -57.10 9.18 12.80
N TRP A 192 -57.91 10.09 13.35
CA TRP A 192 -58.59 11.14 12.59
C TRP A 192 -57.70 12.35 12.26
N VAL A 193 -56.52 12.44 12.86
CA VAL A 193 -55.57 13.53 12.61
C VAL A 193 -54.89 13.30 11.25
N LYS A 194 -54.90 14.34 10.40
CA LYS A 194 -54.34 14.29 9.03
C LYS A 194 -53.00 15.01 8.87
N LYS A 195 -52.53 15.69 9.93
CA LYS A 195 -51.33 16.54 9.91
C LYS A 195 -50.57 16.41 11.23
N ALA A 196 -49.25 16.49 11.18
CA ALA A 196 -48.42 16.57 12.36
C ALA A 196 -48.78 17.82 13.20
N PRO A 197 -48.78 17.72 14.55
CA PRO A 197 -49.05 18.86 15.41
C PRO A 197 -48.01 19.97 15.22
N SER A 198 -48.41 21.24 15.31
CA SER A 198 -47.45 22.37 15.24
C SER A 198 -46.48 22.40 16.42
N ASN A 199 -46.85 21.78 17.55
CA ASN A 199 -45.97 21.66 18.71
C ASN A 199 -45.01 20.48 18.51
N LYS A 200 -43.73 20.78 18.30
CA LYS A 200 -42.63 19.83 18.07
C LYS A 200 -42.50 18.77 19.17
N ASN A 201 -42.83 19.10 20.43
CA ASN A 201 -42.75 18.17 21.56
C ASN A 201 -43.77 17.02 21.46
N LYS A 202 -44.72 17.09 20.52
CA LYS A 202 -45.69 16.03 20.24
C LYS A 202 -45.33 15.20 19.00
N ILE A 203 -44.16 15.44 18.41
CA ILE A 203 -43.63 14.69 17.26
C ILE A 203 -42.49 13.82 17.78
N ASN A 204 -42.61 12.51 17.58
CA ASN A 204 -41.55 11.56 17.89
C ASN A 204 -40.97 11.03 16.58
N ILE A 205 -39.64 10.98 16.48
CA ILE A 205 -38.92 10.51 15.30
C ILE A 205 -38.01 9.37 15.74
N ILE A 206 -38.02 8.27 14.97
CA ILE A 206 -37.12 7.15 15.15
C ILE A 206 -36.36 6.99 13.84
N ILE A 207 -35.03 7.00 13.92
CA ILE A 207 -34.15 6.83 12.76
C ILE A 207 -33.61 5.40 12.81
N GLU A 208 -34.05 4.58 11.85
CA GLU A 208 -33.54 3.21 11.66
C GLU A 208 -32.26 3.25 10.78
N LYS A 209 -31.28 2.39 11.07
CA LYS A 209 -29.90 2.46 10.53
C LYS A 209 -29.48 1.22 9.78
#